data_AF-A0A6G7VF84-F1
#
_entry.id   AF-A0A6G7VF84-F1
#
_cell.length_a   1.000
_cell.length_b   1.000
_cell.length_c   1.000
_cell.angle_alpha   90.00
_cell.angle_beta   90.00
_cell.angle_gamma   90.00
#
_symmetry.space_group_name_H-M   'P 1'
#
loop_
_entity.id
_entity.type
_entity.pdbx_description
1 polymer ?
#
loop_
_entity_poly.entity_id
_entity_poly.type
_entity_poly.pdbx_seq_one_letter_code
_entity_poly.pdbx_strand_id
1 'polypeptide(L)'
;MLNDWVESLKDLPASTILVTGFSAERFDYSLEQAGYLVITELLTDDDKAAMERGALPLPLSIRCDPMRSHSSLGALLFFDYHLHFLPLAFFNLAHDCLAPRGLLILIIHQDQDIPTDKINHRKIDYTHALAERCGFKAVDLSTHDIQINSAIILRKSAHPPRWRLEQLKETDIGDFAKLFKDAFDNEIDPALWHWKYAEGRGHGIIARRGERLVAHYGCTRRRAMYFGRPIIALQMCDVMVDPRERGVMTKQGAMFLTTATMLELYLGLQPADLPFGFPNGRHERLGEKLGLYAEVGRIAELRWSALRDHPRLYTRIRHLERDHAANQKLVAKLWQAMSRDLHEAIVVIRDWDYLVYRYLDHPVHRYEVMIVSSRFTGTPLGLIILRRLDDSVELVDLIAPLNHIHILVDQARRLTGRWRSSSLFCWISQQYIRHFATPDVLVKDPDISIPTNIWVDGPPVEQIKNRWWLMSGDTDFH
;
A
#
# COMPACT_ATOMS: atom_id res chain seq x y z
N MET A 1 20.25 -27.29 -23.54
CA MET A 1 19.83 -26.06 -22.85
C MET A 1 21.00 -25.32 -22.18
N LEU A 2 21.76 -25.92 -21.26
CA LEU A 2 22.85 -25.22 -20.52
C LEU A 2 24.00 -24.72 -21.43
N ASN A 3 24.49 -25.56 -22.35
CA ASN A 3 25.58 -25.20 -23.27
C ASN A 3 25.15 -24.24 -24.39
N ASP A 4 23.89 -24.34 -24.84
CA ASP A 4 23.34 -23.50 -25.90
C ASP A 4 23.23 -22.03 -25.45
N TRP A 5 23.01 -21.82 -24.14
CA TRP A 5 22.94 -20.51 -23.51
C TRP A 5 24.32 -19.84 -23.37
N VAL A 6 25.32 -20.57 -22.90
CA VAL A 6 26.69 -20.04 -22.76
C VAL A 6 27.28 -19.70 -24.14
N GLU A 7 26.98 -20.50 -25.17
CA GLU A 7 27.26 -20.16 -26.58
C GLU A 7 26.59 -18.85 -27.01
N SER A 8 25.30 -18.69 -26.73
CA SER A 8 24.54 -17.48 -27.08
C SER A 8 25.02 -16.20 -26.37
N LEU A 9 25.74 -16.33 -25.25
CA LEU A 9 26.34 -15.20 -24.53
C LEU A 9 27.70 -14.77 -25.11
N LYS A 10 28.36 -15.60 -25.94
CA LYS A 10 29.67 -15.28 -26.54
C LYS A 10 29.64 -14.08 -27.50
N ASP A 11 28.46 -13.75 -28.03
CA ASP A 11 28.23 -12.59 -28.88
C ASP A 11 28.07 -11.27 -28.10
N LEU A 12 28.01 -11.34 -26.76
CA LEU A 12 28.06 -10.15 -25.91
C LEU A 12 29.50 -9.64 -25.81
N PRO A 13 29.72 -8.31 -25.81
CA PRO A 13 31.07 -7.75 -25.75
C PRO A 13 31.84 -8.29 -24.53
N ALA A 14 33.12 -8.60 -24.70
CA ALA A 14 34.06 -9.11 -23.70
C ALA A 14 34.34 -8.18 -22.49
N SER A 15 33.47 -7.20 -22.26
CA SER A 15 33.33 -6.45 -21.03
C SER A 15 32.82 -7.34 -19.90
N THR A 16 33.33 -7.14 -18.68
CA THR A 16 32.94 -7.87 -17.46
C THR A 16 31.42 -8.06 -17.39
N ILE A 17 30.96 -9.31 -17.53
CA ILE A 17 29.57 -9.70 -17.32
C ILE A 17 29.46 -10.17 -15.88
N LEU A 18 28.53 -9.57 -15.14
CA LEU A 18 28.20 -9.97 -13.79
C LEU A 18 27.01 -10.94 -13.81
N VAL A 19 27.15 -12.14 -13.25
CA VAL A 19 26.06 -13.13 -13.18
C VAL A 19 25.59 -13.29 -11.74
N THR A 20 24.28 -13.20 -11.48
CA THR A 20 23.72 -13.19 -10.13
C THR A 20 22.35 -13.88 -10.03
N GLY A 21 21.97 -14.48 -8.88
CA GLY A 21 20.68 -15.17 -8.67
C GLY A 21 20.73 -16.43 -7.78
N PHE A 22 19.58 -16.92 -7.28
CA PHE A 22 19.46 -18.06 -6.32
C PHE A 22 20.03 -19.39 -6.83
N SER A 23 20.10 -19.55 -8.15
CA SER A 23 20.66 -20.72 -8.81
C SER A 23 21.97 -20.45 -9.53
N ALA A 24 22.55 -19.24 -9.41
CA ALA A 24 23.80 -18.87 -10.09
C ALA A 24 24.97 -19.82 -9.76
N GLU A 25 24.97 -20.40 -8.54
CA GLU A 25 25.93 -21.42 -8.10
C GLU A 25 25.95 -22.67 -9.00
N ARG A 26 24.85 -22.99 -9.68
CA ARG A 26 24.80 -24.14 -10.63
C ARG A 26 25.49 -23.86 -11.96
N PHE A 27 25.83 -22.59 -12.24
CA PHE A 27 26.35 -22.12 -13.53
C PHE A 27 27.78 -21.59 -13.45
N ASP A 28 28.34 -21.51 -12.23
CA ASP A 28 29.58 -20.82 -11.87
C ASP A 28 30.77 -21.27 -12.73
N TYR A 29 31.04 -22.58 -12.76
CA TYR A 29 32.24 -23.14 -13.38
C TYR A 29 32.32 -22.97 -14.90
N SER A 30 31.19 -22.98 -15.61
CA SER A 30 31.17 -22.85 -17.08
C SER A 30 31.25 -21.38 -17.52
N LEU A 31 30.76 -20.46 -16.70
CA LEU A 31 30.77 -19.02 -16.98
C LEU A 31 32.13 -18.40 -16.66
N GLU A 32 32.76 -18.77 -15.56
CA GLU A 32 34.14 -18.35 -15.25
C GLU A 32 35.12 -18.80 -16.34
N GLN A 33 34.98 -20.03 -16.86
CA GLN A 33 35.80 -20.54 -17.97
C GLN A 33 35.61 -19.77 -19.28
N ALA A 34 34.44 -19.13 -19.46
CA ALA A 34 34.17 -18.27 -20.60
C ALA A 34 34.64 -16.81 -20.40
N GLY A 35 35.31 -16.51 -19.28
CA GLY A 35 35.87 -15.19 -18.97
C GLY A 35 34.91 -14.22 -18.26
N TYR A 36 33.79 -14.73 -17.72
CA TYR A 36 32.80 -13.92 -17.00
C TYR A 36 33.11 -13.82 -15.49
N LEU A 37 32.66 -12.74 -14.86
CA LEU A 37 32.74 -12.57 -13.40
C LEU A 37 31.41 -12.99 -12.77
N VAL A 38 31.39 -14.08 -12.02
CA VAL A 38 30.17 -14.58 -11.36
C VAL A 38 30.13 -14.06 -9.91
N ILE A 39 29.00 -13.50 -9.48
CA ILE A 39 28.79 -13.06 -8.09
C ILE A 39 27.39 -13.46 -7.64
N THR A 40 27.32 -14.32 -6.61
CA THR A 40 26.10 -14.98 -6.17
C THR A 40 25.28 -14.23 -5.11
N GLU A 41 25.56 -12.95 -4.80
CA GLU A 41 24.85 -12.23 -3.72
C GLU A 41 24.27 -10.86 -4.15
N LEU A 42 22.96 -10.68 -3.94
CA LEU A 42 22.22 -9.46 -4.33
C LEU A 42 21.64 -8.65 -3.16
N LEU A 43 21.49 -9.26 -1.98
CA LEU A 43 20.47 -8.83 -1.04
C LEU A 43 21.06 -8.59 0.35
N THR A 44 20.61 -7.49 0.96
CA THR A 44 20.93 -7.14 2.35
C THR A 44 20.29 -8.15 3.31
N ASP A 45 20.75 -8.21 4.56
CA ASP A 45 20.16 -9.12 5.56
C ASP A 45 18.65 -8.85 5.77
N ASP A 46 18.18 -7.62 5.57
CA ASP A 46 16.76 -7.25 5.63
C ASP A 46 15.94 -7.81 4.45
N ASP A 47 16.53 -7.81 3.25
CA ASP A 47 15.95 -8.44 2.07
C ASP A 47 15.88 -9.97 2.23
N LYS A 48 16.91 -10.58 2.83
CA LYS A 48 16.91 -12.01 3.19
C LYS A 48 15.80 -12.33 4.21
N ALA A 49 15.60 -11.52 5.24
CA ALA A 49 14.55 -11.70 6.25
C ALA A 49 13.12 -11.52 5.69
N ALA A 50 12.94 -10.64 4.70
CA ALA A 50 11.68 -10.53 3.97
C ALA A 50 11.37 -11.79 3.15
N MET A 51 12.40 -12.47 2.66
CA MET A 51 12.33 -13.68 1.85
C MET A 51 12.23 -14.98 2.66
N GLU A 52 12.83 -15.05 3.86
CA GLU A 52 12.72 -16.20 4.78
C GLU A 52 11.27 -16.48 5.21
N ARG A 53 10.39 -15.48 5.14
CA ARG A 53 8.93 -15.65 5.34
C ARG A 53 8.23 -16.44 4.22
N GLY A 54 8.96 -16.90 3.19
CA GLY A 54 8.45 -17.58 1.99
C GLY A 54 9.06 -18.96 1.64
N ALA A 55 9.98 -19.52 2.44
CA ALA A 55 10.45 -20.94 2.48
C ALA A 55 11.95 -21.23 2.22
N LEU A 56 12.45 -22.11 3.13
CA LEU A 56 13.61 -23.01 3.22
C LEU A 56 15.06 -22.49 3.20
N PRO A 57 15.94 -23.06 4.07
CA PRO A 57 17.30 -22.58 4.32
C PRO A 57 18.32 -23.16 3.32
N LEU A 58 19.34 -22.37 2.98
CA LEU A 58 20.55 -22.87 2.30
C LEU A 58 21.80 -22.63 3.16
N PRO A 59 22.71 -23.61 3.26
CA PRO A 59 23.97 -23.48 3.97
C PRO A 59 25.16 -23.21 3.04
N LEU A 60 26.22 -22.67 3.66
CA LEU A 60 27.64 -22.66 3.29
C LEU A 60 28.23 -21.45 2.56
N SER A 61 29.48 -21.19 2.95
CA SER A 61 30.29 -19.99 2.80
C SER A 61 30.86 -19.81 1.39
N ILE A 62 30.54 -18.69 0.76
CA ILE A 62 31.05 -18.25 -0.55
C ILE A 62 31.85 -16.95 -0.37
N ARG A 63 32.85 -16.72 -1.24
CA ARG A 63 33.53 -15.42 -1.31
C ARG A 63 32.60 -14.41 -1.96
N CYS A 64 32.15 -13.45 -1.16
CA CYS A 64 31.19 -12.44 -1.57
C CYS A 64 31.87 -11.12 -1.89
N ASP A 65 31.73 -10.64 -3.12
CA ASP A 65 32.01 -9.23 -3.46
C ASP A 65 30.68 -8.50 -3.71
N PRO A 66 30.36 -7.39 -3.03
CA PRO A 66 29.08 -6.71 -3.22
C PRO A 66 28.96 -6.13 -4.64
N MET A 67 27.82 -6.26 -5.33
CA MET A 67 27.60 -5.68 -6.68
C MET A 67 27.96 -4.18 -6.78
N ARG A 68 27.87 -3.44 -5.66
CA ARG A 68 28.27 -2.02 -5.54
C ARG A 68 29.77 -1.76 -5.73
N SER A 69 30.64 -2.77 -5.62
CA SER A 69 32.08 -2.63 -5.85
C SER A 69 32.43 -2.53 -7.35
N HIS A 70 31.47 -2.83 -8.22
CA HIS A 70 31.65 -2.82 -9.67
C HIS A 70 31.00 -1.60 -10.32
N SER A 71 31.73 -0.98 -11.25
CA SER A 71 31.24 0.11 -12.08
C SER A 71 31.63 -0.11 -13.54
N SER A 72 30.84 0.44 -14.46
CA SER A 72 31.07 0.35 -15.92
C SER A 72 31.03 -1.07 -16.50
N LEU A 73 30.16 -1.93 -15.98
CA LEU A 73 29.90 -3.27 -16.54
C LEU A 73 29.26 -3.16 -17.93
N GLY A 74 29.66 -4.00 -18.88
CA GLY A 74 29.01 -4.01 -20.19
C GLY A 74 27.72 -4.82 -20.23
N ALA A 75 27.60 -5.84 -19.38
CA ALA A 75 26.36 -6.56 -19.18
C ALA A 75 26.18 -7.06 -17.73
N LEU A 76 24.92 -7.21 -17.30
CA LEU A 76 24.50 -7.79 -16.04
C LEU A 76 23.44 -8.85 -16.34
N LEU A 77 23.67 -10.08 -15.90
CA LEU A 77 22.80 -11.23 -16.11
C LEU A 77 22.23 -11.69 -14.77
N PHE A 78 20.91 -11.73 -14.66
CA PHE A 78 20.20 -12.17 -13.47
C PHE A 78 19.47 -13.48 -13.76
N PHE A 79 19.82 -14.54 -13.05
CA PHE A 79 19.15 -15.84 -13.11
C PHE A 79 18.05 -15.95 -12.07
N ASP A 80 17.05 -16.79 -12.38
CA ASP A 80 16.00 -17.17 -11.44
C ASP A 80 15.09 -16.00 -11.02
N TYR A 81 14.78 -15.16 -11.99
CA TYR A 81 14.01 -13.96 -11.76
C TYR A 81 12.52 -14.29 -11.53
N HIS A 82 12.07 -14.11 -10.30
CA HIS A 82 10.65 -14.18 -9.96
C HIS A 82 9.97 -12.84 -10.26
N LEU A 83 8.97 -12.86 -11.14
CA LEU A 83 8.20 -11.66 -11.53
C LEU A 83 7.55 -10.94 -10.33
N HIS A 84 7.36 -11.64 -9.21
CA HIS A 84 6.79 -11.08 -7.98
C HIS A 84 7.77 -10.25 -7.14
N PHE A 85 9.06 -10.28 -7.48
CA PHE A 85 10.13 -9.72 -6.67
C PHE A 85 10.89 -8.64 -7.44
N LEU A 86 10.41 -7.41 -7.32
CA LEU A 86 10.94 -6.28 -8.07
C LEU A 86 11.17 -5.07 -7.17
N PRO A 87 12.27 -5.06 -6.38
CA PRO A 87 12.62 -3.83 -5.72
C PRO A 87 13.17 -2.87 -6.78
N LEU A 88 12.64 -1.64 -6.84
CA LEU A 88 13.25 -0.54 -7.61
C LEU A 88 14.75 -0.43 -7.32
N ALA A 89 15.17 -0.82 -6.12
CA ALA A 89 16.57 -0.92 -5.73
C ALA A 89 17.40 -1.79 -6.68
N PHE A 90 16.85 -2.90 -7.21
CA PHE A 90 17.54 -3.75 -8.16
C PHE A 90 17.82 -3.02 -9.48
N PHE A 91 16.80 -2.42 -10.11
CA PHE A 91 16.99 -1.67 -11.35
C PHE A 91 17.90 -0.46 -11.14
N ASN A 92 17.78 0.24 -10.02
CA ASN A 92 18.65 1.36 -9.70
C ASN A 92 20.11 0.91 -9.53
N LEU A 93 20.35 -0.20 -8.85
CA LEU A 93 21.69 -0.77 -8.68
C LEU A 93 22.26 -1.25 -10.01
N ALA A 94 21.48 -1.96 -10.82
CA ALA A 94 21.86 -2.35 -12.18
C ALA A 94 22.20 -1.12 -13.04
N HIS A 95 21.39 -0.06 -12.95
CA HIS A 95 21.63 1.19 -13.66
C HIS A 95 22.96 1.81 -13.22
N ASP A 96 23.29 1.82 -11.93
CA ASP A 96 24.52 2.42 -11.42
C ASP A 96 25.77 1.61 -11.81
N CYS A 97 25.68 0.28 -11.84
CA CYS A 97 26.80 -0.60 -12.17
C CYS A 97 27.09 -0.66 -13.68
N LEU A 98 26.08 -0.54 -14.56
CA LEU A 98 26.25 -0.67 -16.00
C LEU A 98 26.90 0.56 -16.64
N ALA A 99 27.81 0.33 -17.58
CA ALA A 99 28.34 1.33 -18.50
C ALA A 99 27.20 1.92 -19.35
N PRO A 100 27.38 3.13 -19.93
CA PRO A 100 26.43 3.67 -20.90
C PRO A 100 26.14 2.64 -22.01
N ARG A 101 24.85 2.39 -22.29
CA ARG A 101 24.36 1.36 -23.24
C ARG A 101 24.64 -0.10 -22.86
N GLY A 102 25.08 -0.35 -21.62
CA GLY A 102 25.20 -1.70 -21.07
C GLY A 102 23.88 -2.45 -21.04
N LEU A 103 23.96 -3.78 -21.02
CA LEU A 103 22.80 -4.67 -21.08
C LEU A 103 22.45 -5.24 -19.71
N LEU A 104 21.16 -5.30 -19.41
CA LEU A 104 20.59 -6.03 -18.30
C LEU A 104 19.73 -7.17 -18.87
N ILE A 105 20.03 -8.39 -18.48
CA ILE A 105 19.36 -9.60 -18.95
C ILE A 105 18.74 -10.29 -17.75
N LEU A 106 17.43 -10.44 -17.73
CA LEU A 106 16.68 -11.11 -16.67
C LEU A 106 16.17 -12.44 -17.19
N ILE A 107 16.61 -13.54 -16.59
CA ILE A 107 16.14 -14.89 -16.91
C ILE A 107 15.01 -15.23 -15.96
N ILE A 108 13.78 -15.24 -16.49
CA ILE A 108 12.56 -15.46 -15.74
C ILE A 108 12.51 -16.92 -15.26
N HIS A 109 12.27 -17.09 -13.96
CA HIS A 109 11.94 -18.40 -13.40
C HIS A 109 10.58 -18.86 -13.93
N GLN A 110 10.54 -20.01 -14.61
CA GLN A 110 9.28 -20.64 -14.99
C GLN A 110 8.82 -21.55 -13.86
N ASP A 111 7.80 -21.09 -13.13
CA ASP A 111 7.09 -21.91 -12.16
C ASP A 111 6.39 -23.05 -12.94
N GLN A 112 6.78 -24.31 -12.69
CA GLN A 112 6.31 -25.45 -13.48
C GLN A 112 4.79 -25.70 -13.35
N ASP A 113 4.16 -25.11 -12.33
CA ASP A 113 2.75 -25.33 -11.98
C ASP A 113 1.81 -24.17 -12.38
N ILE A 114 2.32 -23.08 -12.97
CA ILE A 114 1.49 -21.94 -13.38
C ILE A 114 1.33 -21.95 -14.91
N PRO A 115 0.11 -22.16 -15.44
CA PRO A 115 -0.14 -22.08 -16.88
C PRO A 115 0.41 -20.78 -17.47
N THR A 116 0.98 -20.86 -18.66
CA THR A 116 1.62 -19.77 -19.42
C THR A 116 0.58 -18.77 -19.95
N ASP A 117 -0.30 -18.30 -19.08
CA ASP A 117 -1.49 -17.50 -19.38
C ASP A 117 -1.18 -15.99 -19.45
N LYS A 118 -2.20 -15.23 -19.89
CA LYS A 118 -2.26 -13.74 -19.92
C LYS A 118 -1.70 -13.04 -18.68
N ILE A 119 -1.75 -13.68 -17.51
CA ILE A 119 -1.22 -13.16 -16.23
C ILE A 119 0.29 -12.94 -16.30
N ASN A 120 1.05 -13.85 -16.93
CA ASN A 120 2.50 -13.70 -17.06
C ASN A 120 2.87 -12.58 -18.03
N HIS A 121 2.11 -12.41 -19.13
CA HIS A 121 2.32 -11.31 -20.07
C HIS A 121 2.18 -9.93 -19.42
N ARG A 122 1.14 -9.70 -18.61
CA ARG A 122 0.96 -8.41 -17.93
C ARG A 122 2.03 -8.13 -16.89
N LYS A 123 2.50 -9.14 -16.16
CA LYS A 123 3.62 -8.97 -15.22
C LYS A 123 4.93 -8.61 -15.94
N ILE A 124 5.15 -9.16 -17.14
CA ILE A 124 6.25 -8.75 -18.01
C ILE A 124 6.09 -7.29 -18.44
N ASP A 125 4.88 -6.87 -18.82
CA ASP A 125 4.61 -5.46 -19.17
C ASP A 125 4.90 -4.51 -18.01
N TYR A 126 4.47 -4.84 -16.79
CA TYR A 126 4.79 -4.06 -15.59
C TYR A 126 6.30 -4.04 -15.31
N THR A 127 6.99 -5.18 -15.51
CA THR A 127 8.46 -5.25 -15.38
C THR A 127 9.15 -4.31 -16.36
N HIS A 128 8.70 -4.28 -17.62
CA HIS A 128 9.21 -3.34 -18.63
C HIS A 128 8.94 -1.88 -18.25
N ALA A 129 7.73 -1.57 -17.78
CA ALA A 129 7.38 -0.22 -17.36
C ALA A 129 8.25 0.26 -16.19
N LEU A 130 8.49 -0.58 -15.19
CA LEU A 130 9.39 -0.29 -14.07
C LEU A 130 10.83 -0.09 -14.53
N ALA A 131 11.34 -0.97 -15.40
CA ALA A 131 12.66 -0.83 -15.97
C ALA A 131 12.82 0.49 -16.75
N GLU A 132 11.81 0.87 -17.54
CA GLU A 132 11.82 2.12 -18.30
C GLU A 132 11.92 3.34 -17.38
N ARG A 133 11.16 3.36 -16.28
CA ARG A 133 11.24 4.44 -15.28
C ARG A 133 12.59 4.50 -14.57
N CYS A 134 13.31 3.38 -14.48
CA CYS A 134 14.67 3.30 -13.98
C CYS A 134 15.74 3.54 -15.05
N GLY A 135 15.37 3.98 -16.25
CA GLY A 135 16.32 4.37 -17.30
C GLY A 135 16.74 3.23 -18.22
N PHE A 136 15.97 2.15 -18.33
CA PHE A 136 16.22 1.08 -19.30
C PHE A 136 15.28 1.16 -20.51
N LYS A 137 15.59 0.44 -21.57
CA LYS A 137 14.71 0.21 -22.71
C LYS A 137 14.73 -1.25 -23.09
N ALA A 138 13.56 -1.83 -23.36
CA ALA A 138 13.48 -3.17 -23.93
C ALA A 138 14.23 -3.23 -25.26
N VAL A 139 14.99 -4.32 -25.44
CA VAL A 139 15.64 -4.63 -26.71
C VAL A 139 15.04 -5.91 -27.23
N ASP A 140 14.51 -5.86 -28.44
CA ASP A 140 14.16 -7.07 -29.18
C ASP A 140 15.46 -7.62 -29.81
N LEU A 141 15.90 -8.79 -29.37
CA LEU A 141 17.05 -9.50 -29.94
C LEU A 141 16.62 -10.60 -30.92
N SER A 142 15.40 -10.57 -31.45
CA SER A 142 14.90 -11.49 -32.48
C SER A 142 15.76 -11.59 -33.76
N THR A 143 16.80 -10.76 -33.90
CA THR A 143 17.77 -10.82 -35.00
C THR A 143 18.93 -11.80 -34.79
N HIS A 144 19.11 -12.36 -33.60
CA HIS A 144 20.02 -13.49 -33.36
C HIS A 144 19.16 -14.68 -32.96
N ASP A 145 19.48 -15.89 -33.44
CA ASP A 145 18.73 -17.16 -33.31
C ASP A 145 18.47 -17.65 -31.86
N ILE A 146 18.49 -16.76 -30.88
CA ILE A 146 18.28 -17.04 -29.48
C ILE A 146 16.78 -16.95 -29.19
N GLN A 147 16.05 -18.04 -29.41
CA GLN A 147 14.68 -18.20 -28.88
C GLN A 147 14.72 -18.26 -27.35
N ILE A 148 14.75 -17.10 -26.70
CA ILE A 148 14.61 -17.03 -25.26
C ILE A 148 13.18 -16.63 -24.92
N ASN A 149 12.28 -17.62 -24.87
CA ASN A 149 10.91 -17.42 -24.41
C ASN A 149 10.80 -17.11 -22.90
N SER A 150 11.92 -17.02 -22.19
CA SER A 150 12.01 -16.83 -20.74
C SER A 150 12.96 -15.71 -20.30
N ALA A 151 13.28 -14.73 -21.16
CA ALA A 151 14.17 -13.63 -20.76
C ALA A 151 13.66 -12.25 -21.18
N ILE A 152 13.94 -11.28 -20.31
CA ILE A 152 13.73 -9.85 -20.56
C ILE A 152 15.11 -9.21 -20.76
N ILE A 153 15.28 -8.57 -21.92
CA ILE A 153 16.55 -7.94 -22.29
C ILE A 153 16.35 -6.44 -22.35
N LEU A 154 17.17 -5.74 -21.58
CA LEU A 154 17.05 -4.32 -21.30
C LEU A 154 18.39 -3.65 -21.59
N ARG A 155 18.35 -2.47 -22.21
CA ARG A 155 19.54 -1.64 -22.44
C ARG A 155 19.45 -0.38 -21.61
N LYS A 156 20.53 -0.06 -20.90
CA LYS A 156 20.66 1.21 -20.18
C LYS A 156 20.58 2.37 -21.17
N SER A 157 19.69 3.31 -20.88
CA SER A 157 19.51 4.53 -21.67
C SER A 157 20.75 5.43 -21.58
N ALA A 158 20.97 6.22 -22.63
CA ALA A 158 22.10 7.16 -22.66
C ALA A 158 21.97 8.30 -21.64
N HIS A 159 20.73 8.65 -21.28
CA HIS A 159 20.42 9.69 -20.30
C HIS A 159 19.68 9.08 -19.11
N PRO A 160 20.06 9.44 -17.87
CA PRO A 160 19.34 8.98 -16.69
C PRO A 160 17.92 9.57 -16.67
N PRO A 161 16.96 8.89 -16.01
CA PRO A 161 15.64 9.43 -15.82
C PRO A 161 15.73 10.74 -15.01
N ARG A 162 14.84 11.70 -15.31
CA ARG A 162 14.82 12.99 -14.59
C ARG A 162 14.53 12.81 -13.09
N TRP A 163 13.77 11.77 -12.73
CA TRP A 163 13.48 11.39 -11.35
C TRP A 163 13.97 9.98 -11.12
N ARG A 164 14.68 9.76 -10.01
CA ARG A 164 15.03 8.43 -9.54
C ARG A 164 13.92 7.93 -8.63
N LEU A 165 13.27 6.84 -9.01
CA LEU A 165 12.20 6.24 -8.22
C LEU A 165 12.77 5.22 -7.25
N GLU A 166 12.36 5.28 -6.00
CA GLU A 166 12.83 4.39 -4.93
C GLU A 166 11.67 3.98 -4.02
N GLN A 167 11.86 2.89 -3.29
CA GLN A 167 10.96 2.55 -2.19
C GLN A 167 11.38 3.34 -0.95
N LEU A 168 10.41 3.84 -0.21
CA LEU A 168 10.60 4.55 1.06
C LEU A 168 11.27 3.61 2.09
N LYS A 169 12.31 4.10 2.74
CA LYS A 169 13.02 3.43 3.84
C LYS A 169 12.89 4.22 5.12
N GLU A 170 13.14 3.58 6.26
CA GLU A 170 13.14 4.27 7.57
C GLU A 170 14.19 5.39 7.64
N THR A 171 15.31 5.22 6.96
CA THR A 171 16.35 6.24 6.82
C THR A 171 15.89 7.51 6.08
N ASP A 172 14.79 7.45 5.33
CA ASP A 172 14.26 8.59 4.57
C ASP A 172 13.35 9.51 5.40
N ILE A 173 13.11 9.21 6.68
CA ILE A 173 12.15 9.95 7.53
C ILE A 173 12.42 11.47 7.55
N GLY A 174 13.68 11.91 7.54
CA GLY A 174 14.04 13.33 7.53
C GLY A 174 13.62 14.05 6.24
N ASP A 175 13.88 13.43 5.09
CA ASP A 175 13.47 13.96 3.78
C ASP A 175 11.96 13.89 3.59
N PHE A 176 11.34 12.81 4.06
CA PHE A 176 9.88 12.64 4.08
C PHE A 176 9.23 13.78 4.87
N ALA A 177 9.68 14.03 6.11
CA ALA A 177 9.10 15.05 6.98
C ALA A 177 9.22 16.45 6.36
N LYS A 178 10.35 16.72 5.69
CA LYS A 178 10.54 17.97 4.95
C LYS A 178 9.55 18.10 3.78
N LEU A 179 9.39 17.06 2.96
CA LEU A 179 8.41 17.11 1.87
C LEU A 179 6.98 17.22 2.41
N PHE A 180 6.67 16.54 3.51
CA PHE A 180 5.36 16.59 4.17
C PHE A 180 5.02 18.03 4.59
N LYS A 181 5.98 18.72 5.24
CA LYS A 181 5.86 20.14 5.58
C LYS A 181 5.67 21.02 4.36
N ASP A 182 6.51 20.87 3.34
CA ASP A 182 6.42 21.68 2.11
C ASP A 182 5.10 21.44 1.34
N ALA A 183 4.54 20.24 1.42
CA ALA A 183 3.35 19.87 0.66
C ALA A 183 2.03 20.20 1.36
N PHE A 184 1.96 20.00 2.69
CA PHE A 184 0.76 20.11 3.50
C PHE A 184 0.75 21.31 4.48
N ASP A 185 1.85 22.06 4.58
CA ASP A 185 2.02 23.14 5.56
C ASP A 185 1.82 22.66 7.02
N ASN A 186 2.23 21.43 7.29
CA ASN A 186 2.12 20.80 8.60
C ASN A 186 3.33 19.90 8.87
N GLU A 187 3.73 19.74 10.12
CA GLU A 187 4.81 18.84 10.50
C GLU A 187 4.25 17.46 10.88
N ILE A 188 4.86 16.40 10.39
CA ILE A 188 4.48 15.05 10.79
C ILE A 188 5.20 14.68 12.09
N ASP A 189 4.44 14.20 13.07
CA ASP A 189 5.00 13.62 14.29
C ASP A 189 5.77 12.33 13.96
N PRO A 190 7.04 12.16 14.42
CA PRO A 190 7.82 10.96 14.14
C PRO A 190 7.17 9.67 14.65
N ALA A 191 6.50 9.70 15.80
CA ALA A 191 5.79 8.53 16.33
C ALA A 191 4.58 8.20 15.46
N LEU A 192 3.91 9.20 14.90
CA LEU A 192 2.85 9.00 13.92
C LEU A 192 3.37 8.39 12.61
N TRP A 193 4.52 8.86 12.11
CA TRP A 193 5.17 8.27 10.94
C TRP A 193 5.52 6.80 11.18
N HIS A 194 6.13 6.49 12.33
CA HIS A 194 6.49 5.11 12.71
C HIS A 194 5.25 4.22 12.88
N TRP A 195 4.18 4.77 13.46
CA TRP A 195 2.89 4.09 13.57
C TRP A 195 2.37 3.70 12.17
N LYS A 196 2.45 4.59 11.17
CA LYS A 196 2.03 4.32 9.78
C LYS A 196 2.95 3.35 9.02
N TYR A 197 4.27 3.59 9.02
CA TYR A 197 5.19 3.02 8.03
C TYR A 197 6.14 1.94 8.55
N ALA A 198 6.48 1.97 9.84
CA ALA A 198 7.47 1.02 10.37
C ALA A 198 6.95 -0.42 10.43
N GLU A 199 7.86 -1.36 10.67
CA GLU A 199 7.56 -2.80 10.81
C GLU A 199 6.80 -3.39 9.61
N GLY A 200 6.98 -2.82 8.42
CA GLY A 200 6.31 -3.26 7.19
C GLY A 200 4.81 -2.96 7.14
N ARG A 201 4.29 -2.11 8.03
CA ARG A 201 2.87 -1.69 8.04
C ARG A 201 2.51 -0.80 6.86
N GLY A 202 3.45 0.03 6.42
CA GLY A 202 3.28 0.95 5.31
C GLY A 202 4.37 0.83 4.28
N HIS A 203 4.05 1.27 3.08
CA HIS A 203 4.95 1.32 1.94
C HIS A 203 4.83 2.66 1.25
N GLY A 204 5.91 3.11 0.62
CA GLY A 204 5.91 4.35 -0.14
C GLY A 204 6.79 4.23 -1.38
N ILE A 205 6.34 4.85 -2.47
CA ILE A 205 7.20 5.12 -3.62
C ILE A 205 7.59 6.58 -3.58
N ILE A 206 8.89 6.85 -3.56
CA ILE A 206 9.45 8.19 -3.57
C ILE A 206 10.08 8.49 -4.93
N ALA A 207 10.04 9.76 -5.32
CA ALA A 207 10.80 10.28 -6.45
C ALA A 207 11.84 11.26 -5.95
N ARG A 208 13.10 11.05 -6.34
CA ARG A 208 14.23 11.93 -6.02
C ARG A 208 14.72 12.68 -7.26
N ARG A 209 15.14 13.93 -7.06
CA ARG A 209 15.86 14.74 -8.06
C ARG A 209 17.19 15.15 -7.45
N GLY A 210 18.25 14.41 -7.81
CA GLY A 210 19.48 14.39 -7.01
C GLY A 210 19.16 13.90 -5.60
N GLU A 211 19.70 14.56 -4.58
CA GLU A 211 19.44 14.20 -3.18
C GLU A 211 18.04 14.58 -2.68
N ARG A 212 17.32 15.47 -3.38
CA ARG A 212 16.04 15.99 -2.89
C ARG A 212 14.90 15.01 -3.18
N LEU A 213 14.17 14.59 -2.15
CA LEU A 213 12.87 13.92 -2.27
C LEU A 213 11.81 14.93 -2.73
N VAL A 214 11.19 14.67 -3.88
CA VAL A 214 10.25 15.62 -4.53
C VAL A 214 8.82 15.11 -4.69
N ALA A 215 8.61 13.81 -4.57
CA ALA A 215 7.27 13.24 -4.49
C ALA A 215 7.28 11.98 -3.63
N HIS A 216 6.14 11.70 -3.02
CA HIS A 216 5.87 10.47 -2.31
C HIS A 216 4.43 10.04 -2.58
N TYR A 217 4.24 8.76 -2.78
CA TYR A 217 2.93 8.12 -2.85
C TYR A 217 2.94 6.94 -1.89
N GLY A 218 2.14 7.02 -0.83
CA GLY A 218 2.17 6.05 0.27
C GLY A 218 0.93 5.18 0.34
N CYS A 219 1.07 4.06 1.04
CA CYS A 219 -0.04 3.26 1.49
C CYS A 219 0.24 2.59 2.83
N THR A 220 -0.83 2.20 3.52
CA THR A 220 -0.76 1.31 4.68
C THR A 220 -1.61 0.08 4.45
N ARG A 221 -1.17 -1.07 4.97
CA ARG A 221 -1.89 -2.33 4.81
C ARG A 221 -3.05 -2.41 5.80
N ARG A 222 -4.19 -2.91 5.33
CA ARG A 222 -5.39 -3.13 6.14
C ARG A 222 -5.93 -4.52 5.87
N ARG A 223 -6.18 -5.29 6.92
CA ARG A 223 -7.00 -6.50 6.78
C ARG A 223 -8.43 -6.07 6.50
N ALA A 224 -9.05 -6.63 5.49
CA ALA A 224 -10.44 -6.34 5.15
C ALA A 224 -11.19 -7.62 4.80
N MET A 225 -12.52 -7.54 4.80
CA MET A 225 -13.42 -8.53 4.23
C MET A 225 -13.90 -8.00 2.89
N TYR A 226 -13.77 -8.79 1.84
CA TYR A 226 -14.30 -8.58 0.50
C TYR A 226 -15.40 -9.59 0.24
N PHE A 227 -16.66 -9.16 0.38
CA PHE A 227 -17.82 -10.05 0.24
C PHE A 227 -17.72 -11.33 1.11
N GLY A 228 -17.32 -11.15 2.37
CA GLY A 228 -17.11 -12.26 3.31
C GLY A 228 -15.80 -13.05 3.15
N ARG A 229 -14.95 -12.72 2.18
CA ARG A 229 -13.59 -13.29 2.03
C ARG A 229 -12.53 -12.37 2.64
N PRO A 230 -11.58 -12.86 3.47
CA PRO A 230 -10.49 -12.03 3.96
C PRO A 230 -9.53 -11.64 2.83
N ILE A 231 -9.12 -10.37 2.81
CA ILE A 231 -8.17 -9.77 1.86
C ILE A 231 -7.19 -8.84 2.58
N ILE A 232 -6.10 -8.48 1.89
CA ILE A 232 -5.25 -7.33 2.27
C ILE A 232 -5.55 -6.15 1.35
N ALA A 233 -6.14 -5.11 1.91
CA ALA A 233 -6.38 -3.85 1.23
C ALA A 233 -5.24 -2.85 1.48
N LEU A 234 -5.00 -1.97 0.52
CA LEU A 234 -4.02 -0.88 0.62
C LEU A 234 -4.75 0.45 0.78
N GLN A 235 -4.68 1.03 1.97
CA GLN A 235 -5.16 2.39 2.21
C GLN A 235 -4.11 3.38 1.70
N MET A 236 -4.38 4.05 0.60
CA MET A 236 -3.51 5.07 0.04
C MET A 236 -3.49 6.31 0.94
N CYS A 237 -2.30 6.80 1.26
CA CYS A 237 -2.10 7.90 2.21
C CYS A 237 -0.85 8.73 1.89
N ASP A 238 -0.79 9.92 2.50
CA ASP A 238 0.36 10.83 2.45
C ASP A 238 0.88 11.11 1.02
N VAL A 239 -0.04 11.23 0.05
CA VAL A 239 0.30 11.52 -1.35
C VAL A 239 0.72 12.97 -1.49
N MET A 240 2.00 13.20 -1.81
CA MET A 240 2.60 14.53 -1.79
C MET A 240 3.55 14.76 -2.96
N VAL A 241 3.56 15.99 -3.45
CA VAL A 241 4.48 16.48 -4.49
C VAL A 241 4.96 17.87 -4.08
N ASP A 242 6.28 18.06 -4.18
CA ASP A 242 6.95 19.32 -3.88
C ASP A 242 6.30 20.44 -4.72
N PRO A 243 5.93 21.57 -4.13
CA PRO A 243 5.27 22.68 -4.83
C PRO A 243 5.97 23.12 -6.12
N ARG A 244 7.30 23.02 -6.20
CA ARG A 244 8.11 23.41 -7.36
C ARG A 244 8.07 22.41 -8.51
N GLU A 245 7.65 21.18 -8.25
CA GLU A 245 7.51 20.13 -9.26
C GLU A 245 6.01 19.88 -9.61
N ARG A 246 5.09 20.64 -9.00
CA ARG A 246 3.66 20.63 -9.37
C ARG A 246 3.48 21.23 -10.78
N GLY A 247 2.48 20.74 -11.52
CA GLY A 247 2.14 21.27 -12.85
C GLY A 247 2.68 20.46 -14.03
N VAL A 248 3.49 19.42 -13.80
CA VAL A 248 3.80 18.41 -14.83
C VAL A 248 2.60 17.45 -14.93
N MET A 249 1.51 17.89 -15.58
CA MET A 249 0.27 17.14 -15.73
C MET A 249 0.35 16.14 -16.90
N THR A 250 1.42 15.33 -16.90
CA THR A 250 1.70 14.34 -17.94
C THR A 250 1.94 12.98 -17.31
N LYS A 251 1.90 11.93 -18.14
CA LYS A 251 2.32 10.57 -17.75
C LYS A 251 3.83 10.44 -17.48
N GLN A 252 4.55 11.55 -17.42
CA GLN A 252 5.97 11.65 -17.11
C GLN A 252 6.23 12.53 -15.86
N GLY A 253 5.18 13.05 -15.22
CA GLY A 253 5.31 13.83 -13.99
C GLY A 253 5.53 12.95 -12.76
N ALA A 254 6.21 13.50 -11.74
CA ALA A 254 6.56 12.77 -10.53
C ALA A 254 5.36 12.08 -9.86
N MET A 255 4.20 12.75 -9.78
CA MET A 255 2.97 12.16 -9.23
C MET A 255 2.53 10.90 -9.98
N PHE A 256 2.46 10.99 -11.32
CA PHE A 256 2.06 9.86 -12.14
C PHE A 256 3.05 8.71 -11.98
N LEU A 257 4.35 9.02 -12.05
CA LEU A 257 5.41 8.02 -11.94
C LEU A 257 5.38 7.29 -10.59
N THR A 258 5.23 8.00 -9.47
CA THR A 258 5.13 7.35 -8.16
C THR A 258 3.84 6.55 -8.01
N THR A 259 2.71 7.06 -8.53
CA THR A 259 1.41 6.38 -8.46
C THR A 259 1.40 5.10 -9.30
N ALA A 260 1.73 5.18 -10.59
CA ALA A 260 1.76 4.03 -11.49
C ALA A 260 2.72 2.95 -10.97
N THR A 261 3.88 3.36 -10.48
CA THR A 261 4.87 2.45 -9.86
C THR A 261 4.33 1.78 -8.59
N MET A 262 3.62 2.51 -7.72
CA MET A 262 2.95 1.92 -6.54
C MET A 262 1.92 0.86 -6.97
N LEU A 263 1.06 1.18 -7.94
CA LEU A 263 0.02 0.26 -8.40
C LEU A 263 0.63 -0.99 -9.05
N GLU A 264 1.63 -0.84 -9.92
CA GLU A 264 2.31 -1.97 -10.56
C GLU A 264 3.05 -2.86 -9.56
N LEU A 265 3.80 -2.27 -8.62
CA LEU A 265 4.56 -3.04 -7.64
C LEU A 265 3.65 -3.76 -6.64
N TYR A 266 2.67 -3.06 -6.07
CA TYR A 266 1.93 -3.58 -4.93
C TYR A 266 0.61 -4.26 -5.29
N LEU A 267 0.03 -3.98 -6.46
CA LEU A 267 -1.22 -4.63 -6.93
C LEU A 267 -1.00 -5.46 -8.19
N GLY A 268 -0.09 -5.05 -9.08
CA GLY A 268 0.18 -5.78 -10.33
C GLY A 268 1.09 -7.00 -10.11
N LEU A 269 2.21 -6.81 -9.41
CA LEU A 269 3.22 -7.83 -9.17
C LEU A 269 3.06 -8.53 -7.81
N GLN A 270 2.51 -7.84 -6.81
CA GLN A 270 2.32 -8.37 -5.46
C GLN A 270 0.86 -8.74 -5.16
N PRO A 271 0.60 -9.58 -4.14
CA PRO A 271 -0.71 -10.17 -3.88
C PRO A 271 -1.69 -9.26 -3.11
N ALA A 272 -1.52 -7.93 -3.11
CA ALA A 272 -2.52 -7.08 -2.45
C ALA A 272 -3.78 -6.97 -3.32
N ASP A 273 -4.95 -7.12 -2.69
CA ASP A 273 -6.17 -7.41 -3.44
C ASP A 273 -6.90 -6.14 -3.91
N LEU A 274 -6.83 -5.06 -3.13
CA LEU A 274 -7.65 -3.87 -3.43
C LEU A 274 -7.10 -2.58 -2.79
N PRO A 275 -6.88 -1.50 -3.56
CA PRO A 275 -6.59 -0.20 -3.00
C PRO A 275 -7.88 0.56 -2.66
N PHE A 276 -7.78 1.47 -1.70
CA PHE A 276 -8.79 2.51 -1.44
C PHE A 276 -8.11 3.75 -0.88
N GLY A 277 -8.82 4.87 -0.86
CA GLY A 277 -8.30 6.13 -0.33
C GLY A 277 -9.40 7.17 -0.22
N PHE A 278 -9.00 8.40 0.10
CA PHE A 278 -9.92 9.51 0.36
C PHE A 278 -9.48 10.78 -0.40
N PRO A 279 -9.22 10.74 -1.72
CA PRO A 279 -8.87 11.94 -2.45
C PRO A 279 -9.99 12.98 -2.37
N ASN A 280 -9.63 14.25 -2.22
CA ASN A 280 -10.58 15.31 -2.50
C ASN A 280 -10.85 15.43 -4.02
N GLY A 281 -11.94 16.10 -4.40
CA GLY A 281 -12.36 16.18 -5.80
C GLY A 281 -11.31 16.77 -6.76
N ARG A 282 -10.33 17.54 -6.28
CA ARG A 282 -9.19 18.00 -7.11
C ARG A 282 -8.25 16.86 -7.45
N HIS A 283 -7.83 16.08 -6.45
CA HIS A 283 -6.90 14.96 -6.66
C HIS A 283 -7.57 13.88 -7.49
N GLU A 284 -8.84 13.56 -7.20
CA GLU A 284 -9.62 12.57 -7.94
C GLU A 284 -9.60 12.84 -9.45
N ARG A 285 -10.05 14.03 -9.86
CA ARG A 285 -10.13 14.40 -11.28
C ARG A 285 -8.78 14.30 -12.00
N LEU A 286 -7.67 14.44 -11.28
CA LEU A 286 -6.35 14.28 -11.86
C LEU A 286 -6.04 12.81 -12.15
N GLY A 287 -6.32 11.89 -11.22
CA GLY A 287 -6.05 10.47 -11.47
C GLY A 287 -7.00 9.85 -12.49
N GLU A 288 -8.27 10.27 -12.53
CA GLU A 288 -9.18 9.85 -13.61
C GLU A 288 -8.68 10.28 -14.99
N LYS A 289 -8.26 11.55 -15.13
CA LYS A 289 -7.69 12.06 -16.40
C LYS A 289 -6.41 11.33 -16.82
N LEU A 290 -5.64 10.84 -15.85
CA LEU A 290 -4.42 10.08 -16.11
C LEU A 290 -4.69 8.58 -16.37
N GLY A 291 -5.94 8.13 -16.17
CA GLY A 291 -6.34 6.73 -16.31
C GLY A 291 -5.83 5.82 -15.20
N LEU A 292 -5.62 6.36 -13.98
CA LEU A 292 -5.05 5.62 -12.85
C LEU A 292 -6.13 4.96 -11.98
N TYR A 293 -7.28 5.62 -11.81
CA TYR A 293 -8.38 5.13 -10.99
C TYR A 293 -9.73 5.63 -11.47
N ALA A 294 -10.80 5.00 -10.99
CA ALA A 294 -12.20 5.38 -11.19
C ALA A 294 -12.93 5.52 -9.85
N GLU A 295 -13.94 6.39 -9.78
CA GLU A 295 -14.82 6.50 -8.60
C GLU A 295 -15.67 5.24 -8.43
N VAL A 296 -15.67 4.67 -7.21
CA VAL A 296 -16.54 3.55 -6.81
C VAL A 296 -17.48 3.92 -5.66
N GLY A 297 -17.41 5.13 -5.12
CA GLY A 297 -18.30 5.59 -4.08
C GLY A 297 -17.87 6.96 -3.55
N ARG A 298 -18.64 7.51 -2.61
CA ARG A 298 -18.35 8.80 -1.97
C ARG A 298 -18.59 8.72 -0.48
N ILE A 299 -17.89 9.57 0.27
CA ILE A 299 -18.10 9.77 1.69
C ILE A 299 -19.16 10.85 1.90
N ALA A 300 -20.02 10.68 2.89
CA ALA A 300 -20.93 11.70 3.37
C ALA A 300 -20.61 12.05 4.82
N GLU A 301 -20.72 13.34 5.18
CA GLU A 301 -20.74 13.78 6.56
C GLU A 301 -22.18 13.80 7.07
N LEU A 302 -22.41 13.08 8.17
CA LEU A 302 -23.65 13.14 8.94
C LEU A 302 -23.42 13.97 10.19
N ARG A 303 -24.32 14.90 10.48
CA ARG A 303 -24.21 15.80 11.64
C ARG A 303 -25.53 15.90 12.39
N TRP A 304 -25.43 15.87 13.71
CA TRP A 304 -26.55 15.97 14.65
C TRP A 304 -26.28 17.02 15.71
N SER A 305 -27.35 17.65 16.21
CA SER A 305 -27.27 18.42 17.45
C SER A 305 -27.04 17.49 18.65
N ALA A 306 -26.25 17.98 19.61
CA ALA A 306 -26.08 17.32 20.89
C ALA A 306 -27.42 17.11 21.61
N LEU A 307 -27.56 16.00 22.32
CA LEU A 307 -28.73 15.72 23.15
C LEU A 307 -28.45 16.08 24.60
N ARG A 308 -29.52 16.34 25.37
CA ARG A 308 -29.42 16.50 26.83
C ARG A 308 -28.80 15.24 27.46
N ASP A 309 -28.02 15.43 28.51
CA ASP A 309 -27.19 14.41 29.16
C ASP A 309 -27.99 13.37 29.99
N HIS A 310 -29.32 13.49 30.03
CA HIS A 310 -30.23 12.60 30.77
C HIS A 310 -29.93 11.11 30.52
N PRO A 311 -29.69 10.31 31.57
CA PRO A 311 -29.47 8.89 31.44
C PRO A 311 -30.59 8.19 30.66
N ARG A 312 -30.23 7.24 29.80
CA ARG A 312 -31.19 6.40 29.10
C ARG A 312 -31.61 5.24 30.00
N LEU A 313 -32.91 4.94 30.03
CA LEU A 313 -33.46 3.87 30.88
C LEU A 313 -33.03 2.47 30.43
N TYR A 314 -32.89 2.26 29.12
CA TYR A 314 -32.64 0.95 28.52
C TYR A 314 -31.15 0.66 28.28
N THR A 315 -30.30 1.68 28.29
CA THR A 315 -28.89 1.54 27.90
C THR A 315 -27.93 2.21 28.87
N ARG A 316 -26.77 1.59 29.02
CA ARG A 316 -25.65 2.12 29.80
C ARG A 316 -24.42 2.18 28.93
N ILE A 317 -23.51 3.08 29.30
CA ILE A 317 -22.26 3.30 28.59
C ILE A 317 -21.11 3.32 29.59
N ARG A 318 -19.97 2.75 29.21
CA ARG A 318 -18.73 2.76 29.99
C ARG A 318 -17.53 2.84 29.07
N HIS A 319 -16.39 3.29 29.57
CA HIS A 319 -15.13 3.20 28.84
C HIS A 319 -14.74 1.73 28.65
N LEU A 320 -14.06 1.46 27.55
CA LEU A 320 -13.35 0.21 27.33
C LEU A 320 -12.03 0.27 28.12
N GLU A 321 -11.81 -0.74 28.94
CA GLU A 321 -10.57 -0.90 29.71
C GLU A 321 -9.73 -1.99 29.05
N ARG A 322 -8.47 -1.68 28.71
CA ARG A 322 -7.57 -2.59 27.96
C ARG A 322 -7.40 -3.93 28.69
N ASP A 323 -7.14 -3.88 29.98
CA ASP A 323 -6.72 -5.04 30.78
C ASP A 323 -7.89 -5.90 31.27
N HIS A 324 -9.14 -5.52 30.97
CA HIS A 324 -10.28 -6.31 31.36
C HIS A 324 -10.47 -7.49 30.39
N ALA A 325 -10.13 -8.70 30.86
CA ALA A 325 -10.14 -9.96 30.10
C ALA A 325 -11.44 -10.26 29.30
N ALA A 326 -12.58 -9.69 29.68
CA ALA A 326 -13.85 -9.89 28.98
C ALA A 326 -13.99 -9.01 27.71
N ASN A 327 -13.25 -7.90 27.61
CA ASN A 327 -13.44 -6.92 26.54
C ASN A 327 -12.98 -7.44 25.17
N GLN A 328 -11.88 -8.21 25.10
CA GLN A 328 -11.45 -8.83 23.84
C GLN A 328 -12.53 -9.78 23.27
N LYS A 329 -13.10 -10.65 24.12
CA LYS A 329 -14.19 -11.55 23.72
C LYS A 329 -15.46 -10.79 23.31
N LEU A 330 -15.74 -9.67 23.98
CA LEU A 330 -16.87 -8.79 23.64
C LEU A 330 -16.68 -8.16 22.25
N VAL A 331 -15.51 -7.59 21.98
CA VAL A 331 -15.19 -6.97 20.67
C VAL A 331 -15.26 -8.01 19.56
N ALA A 332 -14.70 -9.21 19.78
CA ALA A 332 -14.80 -10.31 18.82
C ALA A 332 -16.26 -10.67 18.47
N LYS A 333 -17.16 -10.72 19.47
CA LYS A 333 -18.59 -10.99 19.24
C LYS A 333 -19.28 -9.86 18.47
N LEU A 334 -19.01 -8.60 18.82
CA LEU A 334 -19.58 -7.45 18.12
C LEU A 334 -19.10 -7.41 16.67
N TRP A 335 -17.81 -7.61 16.43
CA TRP A 335 -17.24 -7.68 15.10
C TRP A 335 -17.82 -8.82 14.28
N GLN A 336 -17.95 -10.03 14.84
CA GLN A 336 -18.53 -11.18 14.12
C GLN A 336 -19.98 -10.93 13.71
N ALA A 337 -20.76 -10.22 14.53
CA ALA A 337 -22.12 -9.84 14.17
C ALA A 337 -22.14 -8.76 13.07
N MET A 338 -21.34 -7.70 13.22
CA MET A 338 -21.19 -6.64 12.22
C MET A 338 -20.73 -7.18 10.85
N SER A 339 -19.73 -8.06 10.85
CA SER A 339 -19.18 -8.67 9.64
C SER A 339 -20.22 -9.53 8.91
N ARG A 340 -21.10 -10.23 9.65
CA ARG A 340 -22.24 -10.95 9.05
C ARG A 340 -23.24 -10.01 8.38
N ASP A 341 -23.60 -8.92 9.06
CA ASP A 341 -24.51 -7.92 8.49
C ASP A 341 -23.90 -7.24 7.24
N LEU A 342 -22.56 -7.18 7.16
CA LEU A 342 -21.78 -6.60 6.07
C LEU A 342 -21.20 -7.64 5.09
N HIS A 343 -21.76 -8.86 5.02
CA HIS A 343 -21.23 -9.92 4.15
C HIS A 343 -21.23 -9.59 2.65
N GLU A 344 -22.05 -8.64 2.19
CA GLU A 344 -22.05 -8.15 0.80
C GLU A 344 -21.26 -6.82 0.62
N ALA A 345 -20.58 -6.36 1.67
CA ALA A 345 -19.77 -5.16 1.65
C ALA A 345 -18.27 -5.49 1.56
N ILE A 346 -17.48 -4.45 1.35
CA ILE A 346 -16.05 -4.42 1.57
C ILE A 346 -15.81 -3.61 2.84
N VAL A 347 -15.19 -4.22 3.86
CA VAL A 347 -15.07 -3.60 5.19
C VAL A 347 -13.74 -3.94 5.83
N VAL A 348 -13.05 -2.94 6.37
CA VAL A 348 -11.82 -3.15 7.17
C VAL A 348 -12.17 -3.96 8.42
N ILE A 349 -11.34 -4.95 8.74
CA ILE A 349 -11.54 -5.83 9.89
C ILE A 349 -11.40 -5.02 11.18
N ARG A 350 -12.48 -4.93 11.95
CA ARG A 350 -12.54 -4.21 13.25
C ARG A 350 -12.49 -5.15 14.43
N ASP A 351 -11.50 -6.04 14.46
CA ASP A 351 -11.28 -6.93 15.59
C ASP A 351 -10.48 -6.23 16.71
N TRP A 352 -10.11 -6.99 17.74
CA TRP A 352 -9.38 -6.46 18.88
C TRP A 352 -8.03 -5.86 18.47
N ASP A 353 -7.26 -6.56 17.65
CA ASP A 353 -5.92 -6.11 17.26
C ASP A 353 -5.99 -4.80 16.47
N TYR A 354 -6.98 -4.68 15.57
CA TYR A 354 -7.25 -3.41 14.90
C TYR A 354 -7.63 -2.30 15.89
N LEU A 355 -8.54 -2.57 16.84
CA LEU A 355 -8.98 -1.59 17.83
C LEU A 355 -7.79 -1.09 18.68
N VAL A 356 -6.93 -2.01 19.15
CA VAL A 356 -5.76 -1.69 19.95
C VAL A 356 -4.80 -0.81 19.15
N TYR A 357 -4.37 -1.28 17.98
CA TYR A 357 -3.42 -0.55 17.14
C TYR A 357 -3.97 0.81 16.67
N ARG A 358 -5.21 0.85 16.20
CA ARG A 358 -5.78 2.03 15.51
C ARG A 358 -6.15 3.13 16.49
N TYR A 359 -6.63 2.79 17.67
CA TYR A 359 -7.26 3.75 18.58
C TYR A 359 -6.65 3.78 19.98
N LEU A 360 -6.26 2.64 20.57
CA LEU A 360 -5.70 2.63 21.92
C LEU A 360 -4.21 3.01 21.95
N ASP A 361 -3.46 2.55 20.95
CA ASP A 361 -2.02 2.77 20.82
C ASP A 361 -1.69 3.90 19.82
N HIS A 362 -2.68 4.72 19.46
CA HIS A 362 -2.48 5.84 18.54
C HIS A 362 -1.60 6.92 19.20
N PRO A 363 -0.49 7.34 18.57
CA PRO A 363 0.52 8.18 19.26
C PRO A 363 0.07 9.62 19.47
N VAL A 364 -0.76 10.17 18.57
CA VAL A 364 -1.16 11.58 18.57
C VAL A 364 -2.58 11.79 19.10
N HIS A 365 -3.56 11.17 18.45
CA HIS A 365 -4.97 11.29 18.81
C HIS A 365 -5.32 10.44 20.04
N ARG A 366 -6.06 11.05 20.99
CA ARG A 366 -6.66 10.35 22.14
C ARG A 366 -8.14 10.11 21.88
N TYR A 367 -8.50 8.84 21.69
CA TYR A 367 -9.88 8.45 21.43
C TYR A 367 -10.60 7.98 22.69
N GLU A 368 -11.90 8.30 22.77
CA GLU A 368 -12.81 7.81 23.79
C GLU A 368 -13.50 6.55 23.26
N VAL A 369 -13.03 5.39 23.68
CA VAL A 369 -13.58 4.09 23.27
C VAL A 369 -14.64 3.65 24.29
N MET A 370 -15.91 3.64 23.87
CA MET A 370 -17.05 3.44 24.76
C MET A 370 -17.87 2.21 24.37
N ILE A 371 -18.19 1.38 25.35
CA ILE A 371 -19.08 0.22 25.18
C ILE A 371 -20.50 0.63 25.57
N VAL A 372 -21.45 0.40 24.67
CA VAL A 372 -22.89 0.55 24.90
C VAL A 372 -23.48 -0.82 25.19
N SER A 373 -24.24 -0.94 26.28
CA SER A 373 -24.90 -2.19 26.67
C SER A 373 -26.34 -1.95 27.10
N SER A 374 -27.17 -2.99 26.97
CA SER A 374 -28.47 -3.05 27.62
C SER A 374 -28.31 -2.95 29.14
N ARG A 375 -29.12 -2.11 29.79
CA ARG A 375 -29.16 -2.01 31.26
C ARG A 375 -29.78 -3.25 31.90
N PHE A 376 -30.78 -3.83 31.25
CA PHE A 376 -31.57 -4.94 31.81
C PHE A 376 -30.85 -6.28 31.68
N THR A 377 -30.19 -6.53 30.55
CA THR A 377 -29.54 -7.83 30.28
C THR A 377 -28.03 -7.77 30.42
N GLY A 378 -27.44 -6.58 30.46
CA GLY A 378 -25.99 -6.39 30.41
C GLY A 378 -25.36 -6.73 29.05
N THR A 379 -26.14 -7.16 28.07
CA THR A 379 -25.67 -7.54 26.74
C THR A 379 -25.04 -6.34 26.03
N PRO A 380 -23.83 -6.49 25.45
CA PRO A 380 -23.23 -5.45 24.64
C PRO A 380 -24.04 -5.24 23.35
N LEU A 381 -24.40 -3.99 23.08
CA LEU A 381 -25.13 -3.60 21.87
C LEU A 381 -24.17 -3.11 20.79
N GLY A 382 -23.05 -2.52 21.20
CA GLY A 382 -22.02 -2.04 20.30
C GLY A 382 -20.94 -1.26 21.02
N LEU A 383 -19.93 -0.85 20.26
CA LEU A 383 -18.82 -0.02 20.70
C LEU A 383 -18.73 1.19 19.77
N ILE A 384 -18.48 2.37 20.34
CA ILE A 384 -18.25 3.62 19.61
C ILE A 384 -16.87 4.17 19.94
N ILE A 385 -16.20 4.72 18.93
CA ILE A 385 -14.93 5.42 19.06
C ILE A 385 -15.22 6.90 18.81
N LEU A 386 -14.98 7.74 19.83
CA LEU A 386 -15.23 9.17 19.75
C LEU A 386 -13.93 9.96 19.81
N ARG A 387 -13.84 11.06 19.06
CA ARG A 387 -12.77 12.06 19.18
C ARG A 387 -13.40 13.39 19.58
N ARG A 388 -12.86 14.01 20.63
CA ARG A 388 -13.32 15.32 21.10
C ARG A 388 -12.57 16.40 20.35
N LEU A 389 -13.31 17.34 19.77
CA LEU A 389 -12.81 18.57 19.18
C LEU A 389 -13.32 19.76 20.02
N ASP A 390 -12.92 20.98 19.68
CA ASP A 390 -13.22 22.17 20.48
C ASP A 390 -14.73 22.39 20.70
N ASP A 391 -15.53 22.40 19.62
CA ASP A 391 -16.99 22.61 19.69
C ASP A 391 -17.81 21.40 19.21
N SER A 392 -17.16 20.30 18.81
CA SER A 392 -17.87 19.13 18.31
C SER A 392 -17.22 17.83 18.74
N VAL A 393 -17.99 16.75 18.61
CA VAL A 393 -17.51 15.39 18.80
C VAL A 393 -17.61 14.69 17.48
N GLU A 394 -16.56 13.97 17.12
CA GLU A 394 -16.56 13.08 15.98
C GLU A 394 -16.84 11.66 16.47
N LEU A 395 -17.84 11.00 15.88
CA LEU A 395 -17.97 9.55 15.91
C LEU A 395 -17.07 8.99 14.81
N VAL A 396 -15.86 8.62 15.22
CA VAL A 396 -14.76 8.24 14.34
C VAL A 396 -15.05 6.89 13.68
N ASP A 397 -15.51 5.94 14.49
CA ASP A 397 -15.83 4.58 14.04
C ASP A 397 -16.74 3.87 15.04
N LEU A 398 -17.28 2.71 14.66
CA LEU A 398 -18.10 1.87 15.53
C LEU A 398 -17.93 0.37 15.23
N ILE A 399 -18.26 -0.47 16.21
CA ILE A 399 -18.30 -1.93 16.07
C ILE A 399 -19.63 -2.43 16.63
N ALA A 400 -20.58 -2.76 15.77
CA ALA A 400 -21.91 -3.20 16.19
C ALA A 400 -22.68 -3.94 15.08
N PRO A 401 -23.64 -4.81 15.44
CA PRO A 401 -24.72 -5.18 14.53
C PRO A 401 -25.40 -3.92 13.94
N LEU A 402 -25.72 -3.92 12.65
CA LEU A 402 -26.23 -2.73 11.96
C LEU A 402 -27.57 -2.25 12.52
N ASN A 403 -28.40 -3.17 13.01
CA ASN A 403 -29.68 -2.85 13.63
C ASN A 403 -29.54 -2.07 14.97
N HIS A 404 -28.36 -2.04 15.59
CA HIS A 404 -28.12 -1.30 16.83
C HIS A 404 -27.52 0.09 16.62
N ILE A 405 -27.11 0.47 15.40
CA ILE A 405 -26.41 1.74 15.14
C ILE A 405 -27.19 2.96 15.64
N HIS A 406 -28.52 2.99 15.48
CA HIS A 406 -29.35 4.08 15.99
C HIS A 406 -29.22 4.30 17.51
N ILE A 407 -29.05 3.22 18.28
CA ILE A 407 -28.84 3.27 19.74
C ILE A 407 -27.47 3.89 20.06
N LEU A 408 -26.46 3.52 19.27
CA LEU A 408 -25.10 4.01 19.42
C LEU A 408 -25.02 5.51 19.10
N VAL A 409 -25.68 5.96 18.02
CA VAL A 409 -25.79 7.37 17.66
C VAL A 409 -26.50 8.16 18.77
N ASP A 410 -27.61 7.67 19.33
CA ASP A 410 -28.27 8.34 20.47
C ASP A 410 -27.33 8.50 21.67
N GLN A 411 -26.58 7.45 22.02
CA GLN A 411 -25.62 7.52 23.12
C GLN A 411 -24.45 8.46 22.83
N ALA A 412 -23.91 8.46 21.61
CA ALA A 412 -22.87 9.39 21.19
C ALA A 412 -23.35 10.85 21.26
N ARG A 413 -24.58 11.14 20.81
CA ARG A 413 -25.19 12.48 20.90
C ARG A 413 -25.42 12.90 22.35
N ARG A 414 -25.78 11.97 23.23
CA ARG A 414 -25.91 12.23 24.67
C ARG A 414 -24.56 12.53 25.32
N LEU A 415 -23.51 11.76 24.98
CA LEU A 415 -22.14 12.04 25.46
C LEU A 415 -21.65 13.41 24.98
N THR A 416 -21.96 13.77 23.74
CA THR A 416 -21.66 15.09 23.17
C THR A 416 -22.22 16.21 24.03
N GLY A 417 -23.50 16.14 24.42
CA GLY A 417 -24.10 17.14 25.31
C GLY A 417 -23.52 17.12 26.72
N ARG A 418 -23.19 15.93 27.25
CA ARG A 418 -22.49 15.79 28.54
C ARG A 418 -21.11 16.46 28.53
N TRP A 419 -20.41 16.40 27.39
CA TRP A 419 -19.12 17.05 27.19
C TRP A 419 -19.22 18.53 26.82
N ARG A 420 -20.44 19.10 26.80
CA ARG A 420 -20.73 20.50 26.47
C ARG A 420 -20.31 20.90 25.06
N SER A 421 -20.23 19.95 24.14
CA SER A 421 -20.03 20.22 22.71
C SER A 421 -21.39 20.42 22.02
N SER A 422 -21.42 21.24 20.97
CA SER A 422 -22.66 21.63 20.30
C SER A 422 -23.22 20.54 19.37
N SER A 423 -22.33 19.76 18.75
CA SER A 423 -22.70 18.82 17.69
C SER A 423 -21.88 17.53 17.69
N LEU A 424 -22.52 16.45 17.23
CA LEU A 424 -21.89 15.19 16.87
C LEU A 424 -21.82 15.13 15.34
N PHE A 425 -20.72 14.65 14.76
CA PHE A 425 -20.68 14.29 13.35
C PHE A 425 -19.93 12.97 13.12
N CYS A 426 -20.14 12.34 11.96
CA CYS A 426 -19.32 11.23 11.48
C CYS A 426 -19.20 11.28 9.97
N TRP A 427 -18.16 10.66 9.43
CA TRP A 427 -18.10 10.31 8.03
C TRP A 427 -18.50 8.84 7.83
N ILE A 428 -19.22 8.57 6.74
CA ILE A 428 -19.63 7.22 6.32
C ILE A 428 -19.77 7.18 4.81
N SER A 429 -19.49 6.04 4.18
CA SER A 429 -19.82 5.84 2.76
C SER A 429 -21.33 6.09 2.51
N GLN A 430 -21.64 6.87 1.48
CA GLN A 430 -22.96 7.45 1.25
C GLN A 430 -24.09 6.41 1.18
N GLN A 431 -23.84 5.21 0.66
CA GLN A 431 -24.84 4.15 0.54
C GLN A 431 -25.32 3.59 1.90
N TYR A 432 -24.58 3.83 2.99
CA TYR A 432 -24.89 3.31 4.33
C TYR A 432 -25.54 4.34 5.26
N ILE A 433 -25.82 5.56 4.79
CA ILE A 433 -26.46 6.63 5.59
C ILE A 433 -27.74 6.15 6.28
N ARG A 434 -28.53 5.29 5.62
CA ARG A 434 -29.79 4.74 6.17
C ARG A 434 -29.64 4.08 7.55
N HIS A 435 -28.46 3.55 7.88
CA HIS A 435 -28.21 2.92 9.18
C HIS A 435 -28.03 3.93 10.31
N PHE A 436 -27.70 5.17 9.97
CA PHE A 436 -27.46 6.28 10.89
C PHE A 436 -28.59 7.32 10.89
N ALA A 437 -29.54 7.21 9.96
CA ALA A 437 -30.56 8.21 9.72
C ALA A 437 -31.44 8.46 10.96
N THR A 438 -31.58 9.72 11.32
CA THR A 438 -32.55 10.23 12.29
C THR A 438 -33.37 11.35 11.63
N PRO A 439 -34.56 11.71 12.13
CA PRO A 439 -35.37 12.77 11.53
C PRO A 439 -34.65 14.13 11.45
N ASP A 440 -33.68 14.36 12.31
CA ASP A 440 -32.95 15.62 12.48
C ASP A 440 -31.50 15.58 11.95
N VAL A 441 -31.09 14.52 11.24
CA VAL A 441 -29.73 14.43 10.69
C VAL A 441 -29.54 15.43 9.55
N LEU A 442 -28.41 16.15 9.59
CA LEU A 442 -27.95 16.94 8.46
C LEU A 442 -26.90 16.14 7.68
N VAL A 443 -27.08 16.04 6.37
CA VAL A 443 -26.13 15.36 5.46
C VAL A 443 -25.38 16.42 4.66
N LYS A 444 -24.05 16.34 4.64
CA LYS A 444 -23.17 17.21 3.85
C LYS A 444 -22.25 16.37 2.96
N ASP A 445 -21.88 16.92 1.80
CA ASP A 445 -20.83 16.36 0.94
C ASP A 445 -19.49 17.00 1.31
N PRO A 446 -18.52 16.24 1.87
CA PRO A 446 -17.19 16.74 2.18
C PRO A 446 -16.27 16.84 0.93
N ASP A 447 -16.78 16.56 -0.28
CA ASP A 447 -16.03 16.45 -1.54
C ASP A 447 -14.92 15.40 -1.48
N ILE A 448 -15.25 14.23 -0.91
CA ILE A 448 -14.33 13.09 -0.76
C ILE A 448 -14.92 11.88 -1.49
N SER A 449 -14.18 11.39 -2.49
CA SER A 449 -14.53 10.18 -3.21
C SER A 449 -13.78 8.96 -2.70
N ILE A 450 -14.27 7.79 -3.09
CA ILE A 450 -13.66 6.49 -2.83
C ILE A 450 -13.22 5.93 -4.20
N PRO A 451 -11.93 5.97 -4.54
CA PRO A 451 -11.43 5.49 -5.82
C PRO A 451 -11.09 4.00 -5.79
N THR A 452 -11.02 3.40 -6.97
CA THR A 452 -10.38 2.10 -7.21
C THR A 452 -9.38 2.17 -8.35
N ASN A 453 -8.34 1.33 -8.29
CA ASN A 453 -7.38 1.14 -9.37
C ASN A 453 -8.06 0.69 -10.69
N ILE A 454 -7.67 1.32 -11.80
CA ILE A 454 -7.95 0.83 -13.17
C ILE A 454 -6.67 0.75 -14.02
N TRP A 455 -5.51 0.96 -13.41
CA TRP A 455 -4.20 0.98 -14.08
C TRP A 455 -3.64 -0.43 -14.26
N VAL A 456 -3.77 -1.26 -13.23
CA VAL A 456 -3.43 -2.69 -13.26
C VAL A 456 -4.67 -3.53 -13.05
N ASP A 457 -4.53 -4.81 -13.30
CA ASP A 457 -5.60 -5.79 -13.09
C ASP A 457 -6.17 -5.74 -11.68
N GLY A 458 -7.49 -5.83 -11.62
CA GLY A 458 -8.24 -5.86 -10.38
C GLY A 458 -9.71 -6.19 -10.64
N PRO A 459 -10.53 -6.21 -9.59
CA PRO A 459 -11.96 -6.39 -9.73
C PRO A 459 -12.58 -5.31 -10.64
N PRO A 460 -13.56 -5.66 -11.50
CA PRO A 460 -14.29 -4.67 -12.28
C PRO A 460 -14.91 -3.58 -11.40
N VAL A 461 -14.88 -2.33 -11.86
CA VAL A 461 -15.44 -1.16 -11.14
C VAL A 461 -16.87 -1.42 -10.66
N GLU A 462 -17.73 -1.95 -11.53
CA GLU A 462 -19.13 -2.23 -11.22
C GLU A 462 -19.32 -3.28 -10.11
N GLN A 463 -18.36 -4.19 -9.92
CA GLN A 463 -18.42 -5.19 -8.86
C GLN A 463 -18.29 -4.55 -7.47
N ILE A 464 -17.45 -3.52 -7.35
CA ILE A 464 -17.07 -2.90 -6.07
C ILE A 464 -17.73 -1.54 -5.84
N LYS A 465 -18.46 -1.04 -6.84
CA LYS A 465 -19.24 0.19 -6.77
C LYS A 465 -20.24 0.16 -5.63
N ASN A 466 -20.17 1.17 -4.76
CA ASN A 466 -20.96 1.34 -3.56
C ASN A 466 -20.89 0.13 -2.60
N ARG A 467 -19.77 -0.59 -2.58
CA ARG A 467 -19.58 -1.75 -1.68
C ARG A 467 -18.73 -1.45 -0.45
N TRP A 468 -17.94 -0.39 -0.44
CA TRP A 468 -17.07 -0.03 0.68
C TRP A 468 -17.84 0.52 1.88
N TRP A 469 -17.74 -0.13 3.05
CA TRP A 469 -18.06 0.45 4.36
C TRP A 469 -16.80 1.13 4.91
N LEU A 470 -16.77 2.47 4.86
CA LEU A 470 -15.68 3.29 5.35
C LEU A 470 -16.22 4.40 6.23
N MET A 471 -15.56 4.66 7.36
CA MET A 471 -15.82 5.75 8.30
C MET A 471 -14.58 6.62 8.49
N SER A 472 -14.67 7.71 9.28
CA SER A 472 -13.51 8.57 9.57
C SER A 472 -12.29 7.80 10.06
N GLY A 473 -12.50 6.76 10.87
CA GLY A 473 -11.42 5.90 11.40
C GLY A 473 -10.64 5.13 10.34
N ASP A 474 -11.21 4.96 9.14
CA ASP A 474 -10.52 4.35 7.99
C ASP A 474 -9.64 5.35 7.23
N THR A 475 -9.67 6.65 7.60
CA THR A 475 -8.78 7.70 7.07
C THR A 475 -7.55 7.89 7.95
N ASP A 476 -6.48 8.49 7.43
CA ASP A 476 -5.30 8.91 8.21
C ASP A 476 -5.13 10.45 8.19
N PHE A 477 -6.23 11.20 8.08
CA PHE A 477 -6.18 12.66 8.11
C PHE A 477 -5.88 13.16 9.52
N HIS A 478 -4.98 14.14 9.61
CA HIS A 478 -4.54 14.77 10.85
C HIS A 478 -5.06 16.19 10.95
#